data_AF-A0A822J3L5-F1
#
_entry.id   AF-A0A822J3L5-F1
#
_cell.length_a   1.000
_cell.length_b   1.000
_cell.length_c   1.000
_cell.angle_alpha   90.00
_cell.angle_beta   90.00
_cell.angle_gamma   90.00
#
_symmetry.space_group_name_H-M   'P 1'
#
loop_
_entity.id
_entity.type
_entity.pdbx_description
1 polymer ?
#
loop_
_entity_poly.entity_id
_entity_poly.type
_entity_poly.pdbx_seq_one_letter_code
_entity_poly.pdbx_strand_id
1 'polypeptide(L)' 'MISYMQVFESAKIHAQNRVKTPDFGLADAIILASARSRKIKVLTGDPHFKNFKDAVML' A
#
# COMPACT_ATOMS: atom_id res chain seq x y z
N MET A 1 12.86 -4.24 -9.66
CA MET A 1 13.77 -4.10 -8.50
C MET A 1 13.07 -3.26 -7.45
N ILE A 2 12.91 -3.76 -6.23
CA ILE A 2 12.39 -3.01 -5.08
C ILE A 2 13.59 -2.27 -4.45
N SER A 3 13.51 -0.96 -4.29
CA SER A 3 14.56 -0.15 -3.67
C SER A 3 14.46 -0.18 -2.14
N TYR A 4 15.57 0.08 -1.45
CA TYR A 4 15.61 0.13 0.02
C TYR A 4 14.56 1.08 0.62
N MET A 5 14.35 2.23 -0.04
CA MET A 5 13.32 3.20 0.35
C MET A 5 11.90 2.63 0.24
N GLN A 6 11.62 1.79 -0.75
CA GLN A 6 10.31 1.14 -0.88
C GLN A 6 10.06 0.10 0.22
N VAL A 7 11.10 -0.63 0.63
CA VAL A 7 11.00 -1.59 1.74
C VAL A 7 10.66 -0.87 3.03
N PHE A 8 11.38 0.20 3.36
CA PHE A 8 11.11 1.00 4.54
C PHE A 8 9.69 1.58 4.54
N GLU A 9 9.26 2.18 3.41
CA GLU A 9 7.91 2.72 3.30
C GLU A 9 6.83 1.64 3.40
N SER A 10 7.05 0.44 2.84
CA SER A 10 6.09 -0.67 3.01
C SER A 10 5.98 -1.11 4.47
N ALA A 11 7.09 -1.19 5.21
CA ALA A 11 7.06 -1.54 6.63
C ALA A 11 6.31 -0.49 7.46
N LYS A 12 6.54 0.79 7.17
CA LYS A 12 5.84 1.92 7.80
C LYS A 12 4.34 1.90 7.49
N ILE A 13 3.94 1.72 6.22
CA ILE A 13 2.53 1.62 5.82
C ILE A 13 1.87 0.43 6.52
N HIS A 14 2.51 -0.73 6.55
CA HIS A 14 1.98 -1.92 7.21
C HIS A 14 1.75 -1.69 8.71
N ALA A 15 2.76 -1.18 9.42
CA ALA A 15 2.66 -0.92 10.86
C ALA A 15 1.54 0.09 11.19
N GLN A 16 1.38 1.14 10.39
CA GLN A 16 0.35 2.16 10.61
C GLN A 16 -1.07 1.66 10.33
N ASN A 17 -1.26 0.81 9.34
CA ASN A 17 -2.59 0.35 8.92
C ASN A 17 -3.05 -0.89 9.68
N ARG A 18 -2.12 -1.76 10.12
CA ARG A 18 -2.46 -2.97 10.89
C ARG A 18 -3.12 -2.66 12.24
N VAL A 19 -2.84 -1.48 12.82
CA VAL A 19 -3.51 -1.00 14.04
C VAL A 19 -5.00 -0.73 13.80
N LYS A 20 -5.36 -0.28 12.59
CA LYS A 20 -6.74 0.10 12.23
C LYS A 20 -7.50 -1.02 11.50
N THR A 21 -6.77 -1.88 10.81
CA THR A 21 -7.27 -2.93 9.93
C THR A 21 -6.39 -4.17 10.18
N PRO A 22 -6.78 -5.04 11.13
CA PRO A 22 -5.92 -6.13 11.60
C PRO A 22 -5.49 -7.12 10.52
N ASP A 23 -6.29 -7.26 9.46
CA ASP A 23 -6.06 -8.09 8.28
C ASP A 23 -5.29 -7.39 7.16
N PHE A 24 -4.86 -6.13 7.34
CA PHE A 24 -4.06 -5.41 6.35
C PHE A 24 -2.69 -6.08 6.15
N GLY A 25 -2.47 -6.61 4.95
CA GLY A 25 -1.32 -7.43 4.62
C GLY A 25 -0.03 -6.62 4.41
N LEU A 26 1.11 -7.32 4.49
CA LEU A 26 2.39 -6.74 4.08
C LEU A 26 2.43 -6.53 2.56
N ALA A 27 1.79 -7.42 1.78
CA ALA A 27 1.69 -7.30 0.34
C ALA A 27 0.98 -6.00 -0.08
N ASP A 28 -0.14 -5.66 0.57
CA ASP A 28 -0.89 -4.42 0.31
C ASP A 28 -0.02 -3.19 0.52
N ALA A 29 0.79 -3.22 1.59
CA ALA A 29 1.74 -2.16 1.91
C ALA A 29 2.85 -2.02 0.84
N ILE A 30 3.37 -3.14 0.31
CA ILE A 30 4.37 -3.15 -0.76
C ILE A 30 3.77 -2.60 -2.05
N ILE A 31 2.53 -2.97 -2.39
CA ILE A 31 1.81 -2.48 -3.57
C ILE A 31 1.64 -0.95 -3.47
N LEU A 32 1.17 -0.44 -2.33
CA LEU A 32 1.02 1.01 -2.10
C LEU A 32 2.37 1.76 -2.13
N ALA A 33 3.40 1.23 -1.48
CA ALA A 33 4.74 1.82 -1.50
C ALA A 33 5.30 1.89 -2.93
N SER A 34 5.06 0.83 -3.71
CA SER A 34 5.45 0.76 -5.11
C SER A 34 4.72 1.81 -5.96
N ALA A 35 3.40 1.93 -5.79
CA ALA A 35 2.60 2.93 -6.49
C ALA A 35 3.06 4.36 -6.18
N ARG A 36 3.26 4.68 -4.89
CA ARG A 36 3.75 5.99 -4.42
C ARG A 36 5.11 6.35 -5.00
N SER A 37 6.06 5.40 -4.96
CA SER A 37 7.42 5.63 -5.47
C SER A 37 7.46 5.97 -6.97
N ARG A 38 6.47 5.48 -7.72
CA ARG A 38 6.33 5.68 -9.17
C ARG A 38 5.35 6.79 -9.52
N LYS A 39 4.72 7.43 -8.52
CA LYS A 39 3.66 8.44 -8.70
C LYS A 39 2.50 7.94 -9.55
N ILE A 40 2.15 6.66 -9.38
CA ILE A 40 1.01 6.01 -10.04
C ILE A 40 -0.03 5.60 -8.99
N LYS A 41 -1.20 5.13 -9.44
CA LYS A 41 -2.25 4.60 -8.57
C LYS A 41 -2.44 3.10 -8.77
N VAL A 42 -2.92 2.43 -7.73
CA VAL A 42 -3.35 1.03 -7.76
C VAL A 42 -4.77 0.97 -8.32
N LEU A 43 -4.97 0.33 -9.46
CA LEU A 43 -6.32 0.02 -9.97
C LEU A 43 -6.72 -1.35 -9.44
N THR A 44 -7.81 -1.44 -8.67
CA THR A 44 -8.21 -2.70 -8.02
C THR A 44 -9.69 -2.71 -7.63
N GLY A 45 -10.26 -3.91 -7.49
CA GLY A 45 -11.56 -4.13 -6.83
C GLY A 45 -11.42 -4.48 -5.35
N ASP A 46 -10.19 -4.54 -4.82
CA ASP A 46 -9.91 -4.98 -3.45
C ASP A 46 -10.28 -3.91 -2.41
N PRO A 47 -11.25 -4.18 -1.50
CA PRO A 47 -11.69 -3.24 -0.48
C PRO A 47 -10.59 -2.76 0.49
N HIS A 48 -9.49 -3.49 0.64
CA HIS A 48 -8.36 -3.07 1.48
C HIS A 48 -7.76 -1.73 1.01
N PHE A 49 -7.95 -1.36 -0.26
CA PHE A 49 -7.40 -0.15 -0.85
C PHE A 49 -8.37 1.06 -0.84
N LYS A 50 -9.64 0.86 -0.45
CA LYS A 50 -10.72 1.86 -0.63
C LYS A 50 -10.47 3.23 0.01
N ASN A 51 -9.67 3.26 1.09
CA ASN A 51 -9.39 4.47 1.86
C ASN A 51 -8.03 5.11 1.48
N PHE A 52 -7.34 4.61 0.45
CA PHE A 52 -6.07 5.15 0.01
C PHE A 52 -6.26 6.04 -1.21
N LYS A 53 -5.79 7.29 -1.10
CA LYS A 53 -5.74 8.25 -2.23
C LYS A 53 -4.94 7.73 -3.43
N ASP A 54 -4.05 6.79 -3.17
CA ASP A 54 -3.15 6.16 -4.13
C ASP A 54 -3.81 4.95 -4.83
N ALA A 55 -5.13 4.77 -4.67
CA ALA A 55 -5.91 3.73 -5.32
C ALA A 55 -7.08 4.31 -6.13
N VAL A 56 -7.49 3.57 -7.16
CA VAL A 56 -8.71 3.75 -7.94
C VAL A 56 -9.49 2.44 -7.82
N MET A 57 -10.71 2.53 -7.32
CA MET A 57 -11.59 1.37 -7.18
C MET A 57 -12.32 1.11 -8.50
N LEU A 58 -12.48 -0.17 -8.85
CA LEU A 58 -13.36 -0.63 -9.93
C LEU A 58 -14.84 -0.54 -9.53
#